data_AF-D3E081-F1
#
_entry.id   AF-D3E081-F1
#
_cell.length_a   1.000
_cell.length_b   1.000
_cell.length_c   1.000
_cell.angle_alpha   90.00
_cell.angle_beta   90.00
_cell.angle_gamma   90.00
#
_symmetry.space_group_name_H-M   'P 1'
#
loop_
_entity.id
_entity.type
_entity.pdbx_description
1 polymer ?
#
loop_
_entity_poly.entity_id
_entity_poly.type
_entity_poly.pdbx_seq_one_letter_code
_entity_poly.pdbx_strand_id
1 'polypeptide(L)'
;MNVNKKIFLLVIFIISISIAGVYCADIHQDSDLTAILSNETDSGLTAIMSNETDSFGCCSIVLQLDGNESIMCYRRDSNYTADVFIEKVNWHGKPAIKQYKTDNKYFNHVIITNDGWIIGLGGIDDGIDSEICENITAKMITKDYSISEDYLTQIQEIKKKYGRGHVVIKAPNGNYGFATPTKLKTGTLNVGEYISIPNNYELSRRGYVSLDEPDKIEAMINLSRTDLYGDDRREIITYDVHLNGNNNTTDIYISNEDGSLIGKDYTGCVDNVIFNNVTIEGKDIPIAPNYKSLGSMSFEVDKVNLSLTDLAFIVVGVVLVIALLFVLLLRLIRFIKTRRSRRSAPRRTRRETPRSSRGSAPSRTRRESPSRTRRETPRPNLRNARRRDTEEDRRRNDLRRNVLQNIVEDKRRSEPRRNVRRNTRNNRGRRRGQNRGRQQTKRPPTLYRKE
;
A
#
# COMPACT_ATOMS: atom_id res chain seq x y z
N MET A 1 49.26 -23.89 -7.08
CA MET A 1 48.39 -23.99 -5.87
C MET A 1 47.10 -24.71 -6.28
N ASN A 2 46.80 -25.90 -5.73
CA ASN A 2 45.83 -26.83 -6.35
C ASN A 2 44.38 -26.30 -6.43
N VAL A 3 43.82 -26.32 -7.63
CA VAL A 3 42.44 -25.90 -7.97
C VAL A 3 41.40 -26.60 -7.08
N ASN A 4 41.61 -27.88 -6.77
CA ASN A 4 40.72 -28.66 -5.91
C ASN A 4 40.56 -28.08 -4.49
N LYS A 5 41.57 -27.38 -3.94
CA LYS A 5 41.43 -26.68 -2.66
C LYS A 5 40.56 -25.42 -2.77
N LYS A 6 40.61 -24.72 -3.90
CA LYS A 6 39.73 -23.56 -4.16
C LYS A 6 38.26 -23.99 -4.33
N ILE A 7 38.01 -25.09 -5.03
CA ILE A 7 36.67 -25.68 -5.19
C ILE A 7 36.09 -26.09 -3.82
N PHE A 8 36.87 -26.77 -2.99
CA PHE A 8 36.43 -27.19 -1.65
C PHE A 8 36.08 -25.99 -0.75
N LEU A 9 36.92 -24.94 -0.76
CA LEU A 9 36.64 -23.70 -0.04
C LEU A 9 35.39 -22.97 -0.56
N LEU A 10 35.18 -22.91 -1.88
CA LEU A 10 34.00 -22.28 -2.47
C LEU A 10 32.70 -23.02 -2.07
N VAL A 11 32.70 -24.35 -2.10
CA VAL A 11 31.53 -25.15 -1.68
C VAL A 11 31.23 -24.96 -0.20
N ILE A 12 32.25 -24.95 0.67
CA ILE A 12 32.06 -24.62 2.09
C ILE A 12 31.52 -23.20 2.25
N PHE A 13 32.06 -22.23 1.53
CA PHE A 13 31.61 -20.83 1.61
C PHE A 13 30.14 -20.65 1.20
N ILE A 14 29.69 -21.31 0.12
CA ILE A 14 28.27 -21.30 -0.30
C ILE A 14 27.36 -21.96 0.73
N ILE A 15 27.79 -23.09 1.32
CA ILE A 15 27.05 -23.75 2.41
C ILE A 15 26.99 -22.85 3.66
N SER A 16 28.10 -22.20 4.02
CA SER A 16 28.15 -21.25 5.13
C SER A 16 27.25 -20.04 4.92
N ILE A 17 27.20 -19.46 3.71
CA ILE A 17 26.26 -18.37 3.36
C ILE A 17 24.81 -18.86 3.48
N SER A 18 24.53 -20.08 3.02
CA SER A 18 23.18 -20.67 3.08
C SER A 18 22.72 -20.91 4.52
N ILE A 19 23.63 -21.36 5.42
CA ILE A 19 23.35 -21.53 6.84
C ILE A 19 23.24 -20.18 7.56
N ALA A 20 24.09 -19.21 7.22
CA ALA A 20 24.02 -17.85 7.75
C ALA A 20 22.73 -17.13 7.34
N GLY A 21 22.27 -17.28 6.10
CA GLY A 21 21.00 -16.74 5.63
C GLY A 21 19.80 -17.29 6.40
N VAL A 22 19.81 -18.60 6.73
CA VAL A 22 18.78 -19.22 7.58
C VAL A 22 18.85 -18.75 9.04
N TYR A 23 20.04 -18.46 9.56
CA TYR A 23 20.22 -17.94 10.93
C TYR A 23 19.92 -16.42 11.07
N CYS A 24 20.17 -15.63 10.02
CA CYS A 24 19.88 -14.20 9.99
C CYS A 24 18.40 -13.89 9.69
N ALA A 25 17.65 -14.85 9.14
CA ALA A 25 16.20 -14.71 8.94
C ALA A 25 15.37 -14.71 10.24
N ASP A 26 15.97 -15.09 11.37
CA ASP A 26 15.30 -15.21 12.68
C ASP A 26 15.73 -14.14 13.70
N ILE A 27 16.62 -13.20 13.31
CA ILE A 27 17.13 -12.12 14.18
C ILE A 27 17.23 -10.79 13.42
N HIS A 28 16.09 -10.13 13.25
CA HIS A 28 16.01 -8.66 13.21
C HIS A 28 14.63 -8.20 13.69
N GLN A 29 14.50 -8.06 15.01
CA GLN A 29 13.39 -7.37 15.63
C GLN A 29 13.61 -5.86 15.43
N ASP A 30 12.65 -5.17 14.82
CA ASP A 30 12.73 -3.74 14.43
C ASP A 30 12.70 -2.85 15.70
N SER A 31 13.87 -2.66 16.33
CA SER A 31 14.01 -1.94 17.61
C SER A 31 13.62 -0.47 17.51
N ASP A 32 13.93 0.16 16.38
CA ASP A 32 13.87 1.61 16.24
C ASP A 32 12.44 2.10 15.96
N LEU A 33 11.66 1.33 15.21
CA LEU A 33 10.26 1.66 14.92
C LEU A 33 9.40 1.60 16.19
N THR A 34 9.70 0.66 17.09
CA THR A 34 9.00 0.50 18.37
C THR A 34 9.31 1.66 19.33
N ALA A 35 10.53 2.22 19.27
CA ALA A 35 10.95 3.35 20.11
C ALA A 35 10.36 4.71 19.67
N ILE A 36 10.09 4.88 18.36
CA ILE A 36 9.42 6.08 17.83
C ILE A 36 7.93 6.07 18.22
N LEU A 37 7.28 4.90 18.16
CA LEU A 37 5.86 4.74 18.48
C LEU A 37 5.53 4.81 19.99
N SER A 38 6.52 4.71 20.89
CA SER A 38 6.30 4.66 22.35
C SER A 38 6.35 6.01 23.08
N ASN A 39 6.70 7.11 22.40
CA ASN A 39 7.06 8.38 23.05
C ASN A 39 6.00 9.49 23.04
N GLU A 40 4.81 9.27 22.45
CA GLU A 40 3.71 10.26 22.48
C GLU A 40 2.58 9.82 23.43
N THR A 41 2.53 10.47 24.59
CA THR A 41 1.53 10.19 25.63
C THR A 41 0.21 10.92 25.40
N ASP A 42 -0.87 10.13 25.40
CA ASP A 42 -2.15 10.37 26.09
C ASP A 42 -2.91 11.70 25.85
N SER A 43 -2.67 12.35 24.72
CA SER A 43 -3.36 13.59 24.31
C SER A 43 -4.29 13.43 23.09
N GLY A 44 -4.06 12.41 22.25
CA GLY A 44 -4.74 12.24 20.96
C GLY A 44 -6.22 11.85 21.02
N LEU A 45 -6.74 11.31 22.14
CA LEU A 45 -8.13 10.84 22.21
C LEU A 45 -9.16 11.98 22.20
N THR A 46 -8.74 13.19 22.62
CA THR A 46 -9.61 14.38 22.69
C THR A 46 -9.80 15.10 21.35
N ALA A 47 -8.94 14.85 20.35
CA ALA A 47 -9.01 15.50 19.04
C ALA A 47 -10.08 14.91 18.10
N ILE A 48 -10.62 13.73 18.43
CA ILE A 48 -11.56 12.97 17.58
C ILE A 48 -12.95 13.64 17.47
N MET A 49 -13.22 14.70 18.24
CA MET A 49 -14.52 15.40 18.28
C MET A 49 -14.49 16.87 17.82
N SER A 50 -13.43 17.34 17.16
CA SER A 50 -13.40 18.71 16.61
C SER A 50 -12.65 18.79 15.28
N ASN A 51 -13.39 18.67 14.17
CA ASN A 51 -13.38 19.61 13.02
C ASN A 51 -14.23 19.07 11.86
N GLU A 52 -15.51 19.44 11.81
CA GLU A 52 -16.30 19.46 10.56
C GLU A 52 -15.93 20.68 9.67
N THR A 53 -14.73 21.24 9.86
CA THR A 53 -14.32 22.57 9.36
C THR A 53 -12.93 22.58 8.70
N ASP A 54 -12.32 21.42 8.46
CA ASP A 54 -11.02 21.30 7.78
C ASP A 54 -11.21 20.59 6.43
N SER A 55 -11.72 21.35 5.47
CA SER A 55 -11.98 20.89 4.10
C SER A 55 -10.70 20.69 3.29
N PHE A 56 -9.56 21.18 3.76
CA PHE A 56 -8.29 21.18 3.01
C PHE A 56 -7.72 19.77 2.89
N GLY A 57 -7.48 19.36 1.64
CA GLY A 57 -6.52 18.33 1.34
C GLY A 57 -6.41 17.90 -0.12
N CYS A 58 -5.18 17.51 -0.42
CA CYS A 58 -4.75 16.97 -1.70
C CYS A 58 -5.53 15.72 -2.13
N CYS A 59 -5.47 15.41 -3.43
CA CYS A 59 -6.01 14.18 -4.00
C CYS A 59 -4.96 13.47 -4.86
N SER A 60 -4.81 12.16 -4.65
CA SER A 60 -4.05 11.27 -5.53
C SER A 60 -5.00 10.46 -6.41
N ILE A 61 -4.80 10.50 -7.74
CA ILE A 61 -5.51 9.67 -8.70
C ILE A 61 -4.51 8.80 -9.46
N VAL A 62 -4.68 7.48 -9.39
CA VAL A 62 -3.86 6.52 -10.16
C VAL A 62 -4.73 5.72 -11.12
N LEU A 63 -4.30 5.67 -12.37
CA LEU A 63 -4.91 4.93 -13.49
C LEU A 63 -3.93 3.85 -13.97
N GLN A 64 -4.41 2.63 -14.19
CA GLN A 64 -3.66 1.58 -14.87
C GLN A 64 -3.89 1.67 -16.39
N LEU A 65 -2.82 1.71 -17.17
CA LEU A 65 -2.87 1.58 -18.64
C LEU A 65 -2.44 0.16 -19.05
N ASP A 66 -2.33 -0.11 -20.35
CA ASP A 66 -1.78 -1.40 -20.82
C ASP A 66 -0.26 -1.47 -20.53
N GLY A 67 0.37 -2.64 -20.65
CA GLY A 67 1.83 -2.75 -20.65
C GLY A 67 2.56 -2.32 -19.37
N ASN A 68 1.94 -2.47 -18.18
CA ASN A 68 2.40 -1.91 -16.89
C ASN A 68 2.48 -0.37 -16.83
N GLU A 69 2.06 0.35 -17.86
CA GLU A 69 2.05 1.81 -17.88
C GLU A 69 0.98 2.36 -16.92
N SER A 70 1.10 3.62 -16.50
CA SER A 70 0.20 4.22 -15.52
C SER A 70 0.22 5.74 -15.57
N ILE A 71 -0.93 6.37 -15.33
CA ILE A 71 -0.99 7.82 -15.09
C ILE A 71 -1.24 8.07 -13.60
N MET A 72 -0.45 8.95 -13.01
CA MET A 72 -0.63 9.50 -11.66
C MET A 72 -0.93 10.99 -11.75
N CYS A 73 -2.07 11.41 -11.24
CA CYS A 73 -2.48 12.80 -11.17
C CYS A 73 -2.62 13.22 -9.70
N TYR A 74 -1.84 14.21 -9.29
CA TYR A 74 -1.84 14.77 -7.94
C TYR A 74 -2.35 16.21 -7.97
N ARG A 75 -3.43 16.48 -7.24
CA ARG A 75 -3.88 17.86 -6.98
C ARG A 75 -3.39 18.29 -5.60
N ARG A 76 -2.64 19.39 -5.51
CA ARG A 76 -2.34 20.04 -4.23
C ARG A 76 -3.49 20.96 -3.81
N ASP A 77 -3.72 21.04 -2.52
CA ASP A 77 -4.70 21.92 -1.89
C ASP A 77 -4.13 22.34 -0.53
N SER A 78 -4.02 23.65 -0.32
CA SER A 78 -3.17 24.25 0.71
C SER A 78 -3.45 25.75 0.87
N ASN A 79 -3.67 26.20 2.09
CA ASN A 79 -3.89 27.61 2.41
C ASN A 79 -2.62 28.49 2.39
N TYR A 80 -1.45 27.94 2.03
CA TYR A 80 -0.20 28.70 1.85
C TYR A 80 0.53 28.33 0.54
N THR A 81 1.26 29.32 0.03
CA THR A 81 2.16 29.23 -1.12
C THR A 81 3.43 28.45 -0.79
N ALA A 82 3.86 27.56 -1.68
CA ALA A 82 5.08 26.78 -1.52
C ALA A 82 5.71 26.45 -2.87
N ASP A 83 7.04 26.57 -2.97
CA ASP A 83 7.77 26.13 -4.15
C ASP A 83 7.76 24.58 -4.18
N VAL A 84 7.28 24.00 -5.29
CA VAL A 84 7.18 22.54 -5.46
C VAL A 84 8.33 22.03 -6.31
N PHE A 85 9.14 21.15 -5.73
CA PHE A 85 10.31 20.56 -6.36
C PHE A 85 9.93 19.25 -7.05
N ILE A 86 10.39 19.06 -8.29
CA ILE A 86 10.27 17.81 -9.07
C ILE A 86 11.65 17.47 -9.64
N GLU A 87 12.26 16.42 -9.10
CA GLU A 87 13.64 16.02 -9.45
C GLU A 87 13.85 14.50 -9.42
N LYS A 88 14.96 14.05 -10.00
CA LYS A 88 15.46 12.68 -9.85
C LYS A 88 16.27 12.56 -8.56
N VAL A 89 15.96 11.55 -7.76
CA VAL A 89 16.60 11.26 -6.47
C VAL A 89 17.05 9.80 -6.38
N ASN A 90 17.98 9.52 -5.48
CA ASN A 90 18.26 8.15 -5.02
C ASN A 90 17.43 7.86 -3.75
N TRP A 91 16.19 7.41 -3.94
CA TRP A 91 15.21 7.21 -2.90
C TRP A 91 15.36 5.82 -2.25
N HIS A 92 15.84 5.77 -1.00
CA HIS A 92 16.13 4.52 -0.27
C HIS A 92 16.97 3.50 -1.06
N GLY A 93 17.96 3.99 -1.83
CA GLY A 93 18.82 3.14 -2.66
C GLY A 93 18.24 2.78 -4.03
N LYS A 94 17.11 3.40 -4.42
CA LYS A 94 16.43 3.19 -5.69
C LYS A 94 16.28 4.51 -6.46
N PRO A 95 16.67 4.58 -7.75
CA PRO A 95 16.41 5.78 -8.55
C PRO A 95 14.91 6.04 -8.66
N ALA A 96 14.49 7.27 -8.41
CA ALA A 96 13.08 7.68 -8.44
C ALA A 96 12.93 9.15 -8.85
N ILE A 97 11.74 9.52 -9.31
CA ILE A 97 11.27 10.90 -9.41
C ILE A 97 10.56 11.22 -8.10
N LYS A 98 10.78 12.41 -7.55
CA LYS A 98 10.13 12.85 -6.32
C LYS A 98 9.55 14.25 -6.49
N GLN A 99 8.28 14.39 -6.12
CA GLN A 99 7.58 15.66 -5.96
C GLN A 99 7.48 15.97 -4.47
N TYR A 100 7.99 17.10 -4.03
CA TYR A 100 7.92 17.51 -2.62
C TYR A 100 7.98 19.02 -2.49
N LYS A 101 7.83 19.52 -1.27
CA LYS A 101 8.10 20.91 -0.89
C LYS A 101 8.87 20.97 0.42
N THR A 102 9.45 22.13 0.71
CA THR A 102 10.11 22.43 1.99
C THR A 102 9.46 23.57 2.77
N ASP A 103 8.68 24.42 2.11
CA ASP A 103 7.94 25.51 2.74
C ASP A 103 6.83 24.99 3.65
N ASN A 104 6.71 25.63 4.82
CA ASN A 104 5.82 25.21 5.90
C ASN A 104 6.00 23.73 6.28
N LYS A 105 7.27 23.35 6.52
CA LYS A 105 7.80 21.99 6.69
C LYS A 105 7.90 21.18 5.38
N TYR A 106 8.87 20.25 5.42
CA TYR A 106 8.99 19.17 4.46
C TYR A 106 7.67 18.43 4.29
N PHE A 107 7.27 18.18 3.04
CA PHE A 107 6.15 17.30 2.73
C PHE A 107 6.38 16.64 1.37
N ASN A 108 6.30 15.31 1.34
CA ASN A 108 6.37 14.51 0.13
C ASN A 108 4.98 14.45 -0.53
N HIS A 109 4.88 14.74 -1.82
CA HIS A 109 3.63 14.66 -2.57
C HIS A 109 3.53 13.35 -3.36
N VAL A 110 4.52 13.08 -4.21
CA VAL A 110 4.53 11.95 -5.16
C VAL A 110 5.92 11.35 -5.26
N ILE A 111 6.02 10.03 -5.32
CA ILE A 111 7.24 9.31 -5.67
C ILE A 111 6.93 8.33 -6.80
N ILE A 112 7.78 8.30 -7.83
CA ILE A 112 7.69 7.33 -8.94
C ILE A 112 9.05 6.68 -9.10
N THR A 113 9.17 5.39 -8.78
CA THR A 113 10.44 4.67 -8.88
C THR A 113 10.77 4.32 -10.33
N ASN A 114 12.05 4.10 -10.60
CA ASN A 114 12.52 3.73 -11.94
C ASN A 114 11.90 2.46 -12.52
N ASP A 115 11.36 1.56 -11.71
CA ASP A 115 10.65 0.36 -12.13
C ASP A 115 9.11 0.50 -12.09
N GLY A 116 8.58 1.70 -11.85
CA GLY A 116 7.16 2.02 -12.02
C GLY A 116 6.26 1.86 -10.79
N TRP A 117 6.81 1.80 -9.58
CA TRP A 117 5.99 1.98 -8.38
C TRP A 117 5.64 3.45 -8.21
N ILE A 118 4.40 3.71 -7.83
CA ILE A 118 3.86 5.06 -7.65
C ILE A 118 3.37 5.20 -6.20
N ILE A 119 3.74 6.28 -5.54
CA ILE A 119 3.22 6.69 -4.24
C ILE A 119 2.61 8.09 -4.39
N GLY A 120 1.45 8.32 -3.80
CA GLY A 120 0.85 9.65 -3.63
C GLY A 120 0.47 9.87 -2.16
N LEU A 121 0.79 11.03 -1.61
CA LEU A 121 0.66 11.32 -0.17
C LEU A 121 -0.05 12.66 0.05
N GLY A 122 -1.09 12.67 0.88
CA GLY A 122 -1.79 13.87 1.32
C GLY A 122 -2.03 13.88 2.83
N GLY A 123 -2.27 15.06 3.40
CA GLY A 123 -2.52 15.23 4.83
C GLY A 123 -2.27 16.66 5.28
N ILE A 124 -2.02 16.80 6.57
CA ILE A 124 -1.45 18.00 7.17
C ILE A 124 0.05 18.08 6.88
N ASP A 125 0.59 19.29 6.87
CA ASP A 125 2.03 19.53 6.83
C ASP A 125 2.72 19.18 8.15
N ASP A 126 2.98 17.90 8.31
CA ASP A 126 3.97 17.41 9.26
C ASP A 126 5.08 16.63 8.55
N GLY A 127 6.30 17.15 8.67
CA GLY A 127 7.47 16.57 8.02
C GLY A 127 7.89 15.23 8.61
N ILE A 128 7.65 15.01 9.91
CA ILE A 128 7.97 13.75 10.58
C ILE A 128 7.00 12.68 10.09
N ASP A 129 5.70 12.95 10.10
CA ASP A 129 4.71 11.96 9.63
C ASP A 129 4.75 11.76 8.11
N SER A 130 5.13 12.78 7.33
CA SER A 130 5.47 12.62 5.90
C SER A 130 6.63 11.65 5.72
N GLU A 131 7.74 11.84 6.45
CA GLU A 131 8.92 10.99 6.39
C GLU A 131 8.64 9.56 6.90
N ILE A 132 7.83 9.38 7.94
CA ILE A 132 7.44 8.04 8.42
C ILE A 132 6.57 7.32 7.36
N CYS A 133 5.58 7.99 6.77
CA CYS A 133 4.77 7.39 5.71
C CYS A 133 5.63 6.99 4.50
N GLU A 134 6.55 7.88 4.08
CA GLU A 134 7.53 7.62 3.03
C GLU A 134 8.38 6.39 3.34
N ASN A 135 8.99 6.32 4.52
CA ASN A 135 9.77 5.17 4.99
C ASN A 135 8.96 3.85 5.00
N ILE A 136 7.69 3.87 5.41
CA ILE A 136 6.82 2.68 5.40
C ILE A 136 6.57 2.21 3.97
N THR A 137 6.26 3.14 3.04
CA THR A 137 6.11 2.79 1.61
C THR A 137 7.43 2.32 0.99
N ALA A 138 8.57 2.85 1.44
CA ALA A 138 9.89 2.39 1.02
C ALA A 138 10.15 0.93 1.43
N LYS A 139 9.73 0.50 2.65
CA LYS A 139 9.82 -0.92 3.06
C LYS A 139 9.03 -1.83 2.10
N MET A 140 7.75 -1.50 1.84
CA MET A 140 6.90 -2.24 0.88
C MET A 140 7.55 -2.42 -0.50
N ILE A 141 8.22 -1.38 -1.01
CA ILE A 141 8.78 -1.36 -2.38
C ILE A 141 10.18 -2.00 -2.45
N THR A 142 11.06 -1.71 -1.50
CA THR A 142 12.50 -2.04 -1.59
C THR A 142 12.87 -3.34 -0.90
N LYS A 143 12.08 -3.79 0.09
CA LYS A 143 12.32 -5.03 0.84
C LYS A 143 11.31 -6.11 0.49
N ASP A 144 10.02 -5.77 0.58
CA ASP A 144 8.95 -6.77 0.51
C ASP A 144 8.38 -6.97 -0.90
N TYR A 145 8.68 -6.04 -1.82
CA TYR A 145 8.15 -5.97 -3.20
C TYR A 145 6.63 -6.20 -3.29
N SER A 146 5.89 -5.78 -2.26
CA SER A 146 4.46 -6.09 -2.08
C SER A 146 3.77 -5.07 -1.18
N ILE A 147 2.49 -4.83 -1.47
CA ILE A 147 1.65 -3.88 -0.73
C ILE A 147 1.01 -4.63 0.45
N SER A 148 1.46 -4.33 1.67
CA SER A 148 1.03 -5.01 2.90
C SER A 148 -0.06 -4.24 3.65
N GLU A 149 -1.10 -4.94 4.09
CA GLU A 149 -2.14 -4.36 4.95
C GLU A 149 -1.63 -3.97 6.34
N ASP A 150 -0.59 -4.63 6.87
CA ASP A 150 0.02 -4.28 8.17
C ASP A 150 0.73 -2.92 8.10
N TYR A 151 1.41 -2.64 6.98
CA TYR A 151 2.04 -1.34 6.74
C TYR A 151 1.00 -0.26 6.38
N LEU A 152 -0.06 -0.59 5.62
CA LEU A 152 -1.18 0.33 5.42
C LEU A 152 -1.91 0.66 6.73
N THR A 153 -1.97 -0.28 7.68
CA THR A 153 -2.54 -0.06 9.02
C THR A 153 -1.69 0.93 9.82
N GLN A 154 -0.36 0.78 9.81
CA GLN A 154 0.56 1.76 10.44
C GLN A 154 0.37 3.17 9.85
N ILE A 155 0.27 3.28 8.52
CA ILE A 155 -0.03 4.56 7.86
C ILE A 155 -1.39 5.11 8.28
N GLN A 156 -2.43 4.26 8.36
CA GLN A 156 -3.75 4.69 8.83
C GLN A 156 -3.71 5.24 10.26
N GLU A 157 -2.98 4.62 11.20
CA GLU A 157 -2.86 5.14 12.57
C GLU A 157 -2.18 6.53 12.61
N ILE A 158 -1.20 6.78 11.74
CA ILE A 158 -0.61 8.12 11.57
C ILE A 158 -1.66 9.11 11.09
N LYS A 159 -2.41 8.80 10.02
CA LYS A 159 -3.44 9.71 9.49
C LYS A 159 -4.61 9.91 10.47
N LYS A 160 -4.93 8.93 11.31
CA LYS A 160 -5.95 9.05 12.39
C LYS A 160 -5.62 10.16 13.39
N LYS A 161 -4.35 10.42 13.70
CA LYS A 161 -3.95 11.53 14.61
C LYS A 161 -4.54 12.88 14.20
N TYR A 162 -4.76 13.10 12.90
CA TYR A 162 -5.22 14.37 12.34
C TYR A 162 -6.66 14.35 11.82
N GLY A 163 -7.34 13.19 11.84
CA GLY A 163 -8.67 13.03 11.24
C GLY A 163 -8.74 13.19 9.72
N ARG A 164 -7.61 13.49 9.04
CA ARG A 164 -7.51 13.70 7.59
C ARG A 164 -6.21 13.14 7.01
N GLY A 165 -6.22 12.88 5.71
CA GLY A 165 -5.02 12.53 4.95
C GLY A 165 -5.20 11.27 4.13
N HIS A 166 -4.27 11.03 3.22
CA HIS A 166 -4.22 9.78 2.48
C HIS A 166 -2.78 9.37 2.17
N VAL A 167 -2.59 8.08 1.92
CA VAL A 167 -1.47 7.55 1.15
C VAL A 167 -2.03 6.56 0.16
N VAL A 168 -1.64 6.69 -1.11
CA VAL A 168 -1.87 5.71 -2.17
C VAL A 168 -0.52 5.12 -2.54
N ILE A 169 -0.47 3.81 -2.73
CA ILE A 169 0.65 3.09 -3.32
C ILE A 169 0.14 2.19 -4.45
N LYS A 170 0.81 2.19 -5.59
CA LYS A 170 0.51 1.35 -6.74
C LYS A 170 1.79 0.68 -7.24
N ALA A 171 1.73 -0.62 -7.47
CA ALA A 171 2.76 -1.42 -8.11
C ALA A 171 2.62 -1.37 -9.65
N PRO A 172 3.69 -1.68 -10.41
CA PRO A 172 3.65 -1.66 -11.89
C PRO A 172 2.54 -2.53 -12.48
N ASN A 173 2.29 -3.69 -11.87
CA ASN A 173 1.31 -4.70 -12.31
C ASN A 173 -0.15 -4.38 -11.98
N GLY A 174 -0.47 -3.14 -11.61
CA GLY A 174 -1.83 -2.70 -11.26
C GLY A 174 -2.30 -3.03 -9.85
N ASN A 175 -1.54 -3.78 -9.05
CA ASN A 175 -1.84 -3.94 -7.62
C ASN A 175 -1.72 -2.57 -6.93
N TYR A 176 -2.67 -2.26 -6.06
CA TYR A 176 -2.71 -1.01 -5.33
C TYR A 176 -3.10 -1.21 -3.87
N GLY A 177 -2.75 -0.22 -3.05
CA GLY A 177 -3.25 -0.04 -1.70
C GLY A 177 -3.45 1.43 -1.40
N PHE A 178 -4.33 1.74 -0.47
CA PHE A 178 -4.40 3.05 0.13
C PHE A 178 -4.75 2.98 1.61
N ALA A 179 -4.42 4.04 2.34
CA ALA A 179 -4.77 4.27 3.72
C ALA A 179 -5.17 5.74 3.93
N THR A 180 -6.30 5.94 4.60
CA THR A 180 -6.85 7.20 5.10
C THR A 180 -7.22 7.01 6.59
N PRO A 181 -7.58 8.05 7.36
CA PRO A 181 -7.99 7.91 8.76
C PRO A 181 -9.11 6.89 8.98
N THR A 182 -10.09 6.84 8.07
CA THR A 182 -11.31 6.03 8.20
C THR A 182 -11.28 4.73 7.39
N LYS A 183 -10.39 4.63 6.40
CA LYS A 183 -10.36 3.47 5.48
C LYS A 183 -8.96 3.09 5.04
N LEU A 184 -8.68 1.79 5.03
CA LEU A 184 -7.63 1.21 4.20
C LEU A 184 -8.23 0.15 3.28
N LYS A 185 -7.57 -0.11 2.15
CA LYS A 185 -7.96 -1.16 1.19
C LYS A 185 -6.80 -1.50 0.26
N THR A 186 -6.63 -2.79 -0.01
CA THR A 186 -5.83 -3.32 -1.12
C THR A 186 -6.71 -3.74 -2.31
N GLY A 187 -6.10 -3.93 -3.48
CA GLY A 187 -6.75 -4.50 -4.65
C GLY A 187 -5.89 -4.47 -5.89
N THR A 188 -6.52 -4.69 -7.04
CA THR A 188 -5.90 -4.57 -8.37
C THR A 188 -6.77 -3.63 -9.22
N LEU A 189 -6.12 -2.81 -10.04
CA LEU A 189 -6.73 -2.05 -11.14
C LEU A 189 -6.56 -2.87 -12.42
N ASN A 190 -7.65 -3.11 -13.13
CA ASN A 190 -7.57 -3.60 -14.51
C ASN A 190 -7.15 -2.46 -15.43
N VAL A 191 -6.72 -2.80 -16.65
CA VAL A 191 -6.39 -1.81 -17.70
C VAL A 191 -7.58 -0.86 -17.95
N GLY A 192 -7.33 0.44 -17.87
CA GLY A 192 -8.32 1.53 -17.94
C GLY A 192 -8.99 1.89 -16.61
N GLU A 193 -8.82 1.10 -15.54
CA GLU A 193 -9.41 1.43 -14.23
C GLU A 193 -8.56 2.43 -13.43
N TYR A 194 -9.22 3.35 -12.73
CA TYR A 194 -8.58 4.30 -11.82
C TYR A 194 -9.20 4.28 -10.42
N ILE A 195 -8.42 4.72 -9.43
CA ILE A 195 -8.91 5.21 -8.13
C ILE A 195 -8.50 6.67 -7.91
N SER A 196 -9.37 7.45 -7.27
CA SER A 196 -9.16 8.82 -6.84
C SER A 196 -9.39 8.87 -5.32
N ILE A 197 -8.33 9.17 -4.57
CA ILE A 197 -8.31 9.15 -3.10
C ILE A 197 -7.92 10.55 -2.61
N PRO A 198 -8.90 11.40 -2.22
CA PRO A 198 -8.65 12.62 -1.47
C PRO A 198 -8.42 12.34 0.03
N ASN A 199 -8.01 13.36 0.80
CA ASN A 199 -7.80 13.21 2.26
C ASN A 199 -9.06 12.78 3.04
N ASN A 200 -10.27 12.98 2.49
CA ASN A 200 -11.52 12.42 3.01
C ASN A 200 -12.00 11.25 2.14
N TYR A 201 -11.98 10.03 2.70
CA TYR A 201 -12.36 8.82 1.98
C TYR A 201 -13.82 8.80 1.47
N GLU A 202 -14.74 9.52 2.11
CA GLU A 202 -16.15 9.55 1.67
C GLU A 202 -16.34 10.25 0.31
N LEU A 203 -15.31 10.96 -0.16
CA LEU A 203 -15.25 11.60 -1.49
C LEU A 203 -14.33 10.84 -2.46
N SER A 204 -13.86 9.64 -2.08
CA SER A 204 -13.10 8.77 -2.97
C SER A 204 -13.95 8.23 -4.11
N ARG A 205 -13.31 8.01 -5.27
CA ARG A 205 -13.96 7.48 -6.47
C ARG A 205 -13.14 6.31 -7.03
N ARG A 206 -13.81 5.36 -7.66
CA ARG A 206 -13.22 4.36 -8.57
C ARG A 206 -14.02 4.40 -9.87
N GLY A 207 -13.34 4.29 -11.00
CA GLY A 207 -14.00 4.34 -12.30
C GLY A 207 -13.10 3.78 -13.40
N TYR A 208 -13.42 4.19 -14.63
CA TYR A 208 -12.75 3.74 -15.85
C TYR A 208 -12.51 4.94 -16.78
N VAL A 209 -11.32 5.01 -17.37
CA VAL A 209 -10.96 5.91 -18.48
C VAL A 209 -10.79 5.03 -19.72
N SER A 210 -11.36 5.45 -20.86
CA SER A 210 -11.30 4.67 -22.10
C SER A 210 -9.86 4.55 -22.61
N LEU A 211 -9.50 3.38 -23.16
CA LEU A 211 -8.23 3.24 -23.87
C LEU A 211 -8.24 4.01 -25.20
N ASP A 212 -9.42 4.19 -25.79
CA ASP A 212 -9.64 5.02 -26.99
C ASP A 212 -9.71 6.52 -26.67
N GLU A 213 -9.57 6.93 -25.40
CA GLU A 213 -9.53 8.34 -25.00
C GLU A 213 -8.33 9.03 -25.68
N PRO A 214 -8.53 10.02 -26.58
CA PRO A 214 -7.43 10.68 -27.28
C PRO A 214 -6.50 11.45 -26.35
N ASP A 215 -7.01 12.03 -25.26
CA ASP A 215 -6.20 12.76 -24.29
C ASP A 215 -6.44 12.27 -22.85
N LYS A 216 -5.63 11.27 -22.46
CA LYS A 216 -5.69 10.67 -21.12
C LYS A 216 -5.13 11.60 -20.04
N ILE A 217 -4.32 12.60 -20.41
CA ILE A 217 -3.79 13.61 -19.50
C ILE A 217 -4.93 14.57 -19.15
N GLU A 218 -5.63 15.11 -20.15
CA GLU A 218 -6.81 15.95 -19.95
C GLU A 218 -7.91 15.20 -19.15
N ALA A 219 -8.16 13.93 -19.47
CA ALA A 219 -9.12 13.12 -18.72
C ALA A 219 -8.77 12.99 -17.23
N MET A 220 -7.50 12.75 -16.90
CA MET A 220 -7.03 12.62 -15.50
C MET A 220 -7.03 13.96 -14.76
N ILE A 221 -6.69 15.05 -15.45
CA ILE A 221 -6.83 16.42 -14.94
C ILE A 221 -8.31 16.71 -14.61
N ASN A 222 -9.23 16.49 -15.57
CA ASN A 222 -10.67 16.67 -15.37
C ASN A 222 -11.24 15.81 -14.22
N LEU A 223 -10.71 14.59 -14.00
CA LEU A 223 -11.05 13.82 -12.81
C LEU A 223 -10.65 14.56 -11.52
N SER A 224 -9.43 15.09 -11.41
CA SER A 224 -8.98 15.79 -10.19
C SER A 224 -9.65 17.14 -9.92
N ARG A 225 -10.23 17.78 -10.94
CA ARG A 225 -11.08 18.98 -10.76
C ARG A 225 -12.49 18.66 -10.23
N THR A 226 -12.99 17.45 -10.51
CA THR A 226 -14.40 17.07 -10.32
C THR A 226 -14.72 16.25 -9.07
N ASP A 227 -13.75 15.94 -8.20
CA ASP A 227 -14.14 15.66 -6.81
C ASP A 227 -14.62 16.96 -6.14
N LEU A 228 -15.36 16.84 -5.04
CA LEU A 228 -15.92 17.98 -4.31
C LEU A 228 -15.10 18.36 -3.07
N TYR A 229 -13.85 17.88 -2.98
CA TYR A 229 -13.02 18.08 -1.79
C TYR A 229 -12.03 19.23 -1.98
N GLY A 230 -11.66 19.88 -0.89
CA GLY A 230 -10.66 20.94 -0.88
C GLY A 230 -11.20 22.36 -0.95
N ASP A 231 -10.48 23.28 -0.32
CA ASP A 231 -10.91 24.68 -0.10
C ASP A 231 -9.86 25.74 -0.48
N ASP A 232 -8.62 25.37 -0.82
CA ASP A 232 -7.57 26.23 -1.38
C ASP A 232 -6.77 25.43 -2.45
N ARG A 233 -7.45 25.00 -3.51
CA ARG A 233 -6.87 24.19 -4.58
C ARG A 233 -5.81 24.98 -5.35
N ARG A 234 -4.79 24.27 -5.82
CA ARG A 234 -3.60 24.85 -6.46
C ARG A 234 -3.24 24.11 -7.75
N GLU A 235 -1.98 23.76 -7.93
CA GLU A 235 -1.52 22.97 -9.07
C GLU A 235 -2.07 21.53 -9.08
N ILE A 236 -2.38 21.08 -10.29
CA ILE A 236 -2.49 19.67 -10.65
C ILE A 236 -1.22 19.30 -11.40
N ILE A 237 -0.48 18.31 -10.91
CA ILE A 237 0.67 17.74 -11.60
C ILE A 237 0.33 16.31 -12.01
N THR A 238 0.55 15.99 -13.28
CA THR A 238 0.25 14.69 -13.88
C THR A 238 1.52 14.05 -14.42
N TYR A 239 1.69 12.76 -14.13
CA TYR A 239 2.82 11.92 -14.50
C TYR A 239 2.31 10.78 -15.37
N ASP A 240 2.72 10.71 -16.63
CA ASP A 240 2.47 9.57 -17.51
C ASP A 240 3.69 8.64 -17.50
N VAL A 241 3.52 7.42 -16.99
CA VAL A 241 4.62 6.49 -16.67
C VAL A 241 4.67 5.38 -17.70
N HIS A 242 5.65 5.45 -18.59
CA HIS A 242 5.94 4.48 -19.64
C HIS A 242 7.03 3.49 -19.21
N LEU A 243 6.68 2.20 -19.11
CA LEU A 243 7.60 1.15 -18.69
C LEU A 243 8.02 0.27 -19.87
N ASN A 244 9.03 0.71 -20.61
CA ASN A 244 9.64 -0.11 -21.67
C ASN A 244 10.83 -0.89 -21.11
N GLY A 245 10.93 -2.19 -21.41
CA GLY A 245 11.95 -3.09 -20.84
C GLY A 245 13.43 -2.76 -21.11
N ASN A 246 13.73 -1.64 -21.77
CA ASN A 246 15.07 -1.07 -21.96
C ASN A 246 15.25 0.33 -21.34
N ASN A 247 14.16 1.07 -21.09
CA ASN A 247 14.17 2.45 -20.60
C ASN A 247 12.78 2.80 -20.04
N ASN A 248 12.73 3.30 -18.81
CA ASN A 248 11.48 3.70 -18.17
C ASN A 248 11.42 5.22 -18.15
N THR A 249 10.39 5.79 -18.76
CA THR A 249 10.24 7.23 -18.97
C THR A 249 8.97 7.72 -18.28
N THR A 250 9.04 8.89 -17.68
CA THR A 250 7.86 9.58 -17.15
C THR A 250 7.76 10.97 -17.75
N ASP A 251 6.65 11.22 -18.45
CA ASP A 251 6.32 12.54 -18.99
C ASP A 251 5.49 13.31 -17.96
N ILE A 252 5.83 14.58 -17.76
CA ILE A 252 5.34 15.36 -16.62
C ILE A 252 4.64 16.63 -17.12
N TYR A 253 3.42 16.83 -16.64
CA TYR A 253 2.51 17.90 -17.06
C TYR A 253 1.97 18.65 -15.85
N ILE A 254 1.63 19.93 -16.04
CA ILE A 254 1.10 20.79 -14.98
C ILE A 254 -0.07 21.65 -15.45
N SER A 255 -1.05 21.86 -14.56
CA SER A 255 -2.19 22.76 -14.74
C SER A 255 -2.51 23.48 -13.44
N ASN A 256 -3.19 24.63 -13.53
CA ASN A 256 -3.75 25.36 -12.40
C ASN A 256 -5.21 24.92 -12.17
N GLU A 257 -5.56 24.46 -10.97
CA GLU A 257 -6.95 24.16 -10.59
C GLU A 257 -7.64 25.44 -10.12
N ASP A 258 -8.43 26.06 -11.00
CA ASP A 258 -9.13 27.31 -10.74
C ASP A 258 -10.36 27.17 -9.82
N GLY A 259 -10.78 25.95 -9.48
CA GLY A 259 -11.94 25.70 -8.64
C GLY A 259 -13.28 25.97 -9.32
N SER A 260 -13.29 26.31 -10.62
CA SER A 260 -14.49 26.72 -11.34
C SER A 260 -15.55 25.61 -11.38
N LEU A 261 -15.12 24.34 -11.47
CA LEU A 261 -16.02 23.18 -11.46
C LEU A 261 -16.66 22.89 -10.09
N ILE A 262 -16.18 23.51 -9.01
CA ILE A 262 -16.79 23.43 -7.67
C ILE A 262 -17.38 24.76 -7.19
N GLY A 263 -17.53 25.74 -8.09
CA GLY A 263 -18.12 27.05 -7.77
C GLY A 263 -17.24 27.94 -6.89
N LYS A 264 -15.92 27.79 -7.01
CA LYS A 264 -14.89 28.60 -6.35
C LYS A 264 -14.08 29.38 -7.38
N ASP A 265 -13.19 30.26 -6.91
CA ASP A 265 -12.19 30.95 -7.72
C ASP A 265 -10.83 30.86 -7.01
N TYR A 266 -9.95 30.03 -7.58
CA TYR A 266 -8.57 29.81 -7.18
C TYR A 266 -7.60 30.20 -8.30
N THR A 267 -8.04 31.04 -9.26
CA THR A 267 -7.26 31.37 -10.47
C THR A 267 -5.85 31.88 -10.16
N GLY A 268 -5.66 32.58 -9.04
CA GLY A 268 -4.36 33.08 -8.55
C GLY A 268 -3.62 32.18 -7.56
N CYS A 269 -4.12 30.97 -7.27
CA CYS A 269 -3.62 30.10 -6.20
C CYS A 269 -2.60 29.04 -6.69
N VAL A 270 -1.92 29.29 -7.80
CA VAL A 270 -0.91 28.38 -8.37
C VAL A 270 0.51 28.82 -7.98
N ASP A 271 1.30 27.88 -7.47
CA ASP A 271 2.68 28.13 -7.04
C ASP A 271 3.71 27.85 -8.15
N ASN A 272 4.97 28.21 -7.91
CA ASN A 272 6.05 27.86 -8.82
C ASN A 272 6.42 26.38 -8.69
N VAL A 273 6.89 25.81 -9.80
CA VAL A 273 7.41 24.45 -9.83
C VAL A 273 8.87 24.45 -10.30
N ILE A 274 9.74 23.83 -9.52
CA ILE A 274 11.16 23.69 -9.80
C ILE A 274 11.37 22.30 -10.38
N PHE A 275 11.44 22.22 -11.70
CA PHE A 275 11.65 20.98 -12.45
C PHE A 275 13.10 20.90 -12.92
N ASN A 276 13.87 19.92 -12.42
CA ASN A 276 15.32 19.77 -12.73
C ASN A 276 16.11 21.09 -12.58
N ASN A 277 15.90 21.83 -11.47
CA ASN A 277 16.49 23.16 -11.19
C ASN A 277 16.08 24.30 -12.14
N VAL A 278 15.05 24.11 -12.98
CA VAL A 278 14.42 25.18 -13.76
C VAL A 278 13.11 25.58 -13.09
N THR A 279 12.95 26.86 -12.77
CA THR A 279 11.69 27.40 -12.23
C THR A 279 10.68 27.63 -13.35
N ILE A 280 9.50 27.05 -13.20
CA ILE A 280 8.29 27.42 -13.94
C ILE A 280 7.47 28.31 -13.00
N GLU A 281 7.30 29.58 -13.36
CA GLU A 281 6.52 30.51 -12.55
C GLU A 281 5.04 30.14 -12.56
N GLY A 282 4.35 30.28 -11.42
CA GLY A 282 2.93 29.95 -11.28
C GLY A 282 2.04 30.65 -12.33
N LYS A 283 2.34 31.92 -12.63
CA LYS A 283 1.63 32.73 -13.64
C LYS A 283 1.68 32.16 -15.07
N ASP A 284 2.68 31.32 -15.37
CA ASP A 284 2.92 30.73 -16.69
C ASP A 284 2.34 29.30 -16.80
N ILE A 285 1.56 28.87 -15.81
CA ILE A 285 0.85 27.59 -15.77
C ILE A 285 -0.60 27.82 -16.24
N PRO A 286 -1.06 27.09 -17.27
CA PRO A 286 -2.40 27.27 -17.82
C PRO A 286 -3.49 26.78 -16.86
N ILE A 287 -4.66 27.39 -16.93
CA ILE A 287 -5.86 26.95 -16.21
C ILE A 287 -6.37 25.64 -16.81
N ALA A 288 -6.60 24.67 -15.93
CA ALA A 288 -7.14 23.36 -16.28
C ALA A 288 -8.51 23.49 -17.00
N PRO A 289 -8.80 22.66 -18.02
CA PRO A 289 -8.12 21.40 -18.34
C PRO A 289 -6.86 21.56 -19.20
N ASN A 290 -6.57 22.76 -19.71
CA ASN A 290 -5.33 23.00 -20.44
C ASN A 290 -4.13 22.79 -19.54
N TYR A 291 -3.10 22.13 -20.07
CA TYR A 291 -1.90 21.78 -19.33
C TYR A 291 -0.63 22.16 -20.10
N LYS A 292 0.48 22.25 -19.36
CA LYS A 292 1.83 22.54 -19.88
C LYS A 292 2.71 21.34 -19.63
N SER A 293 3.39 20.83 -20.66
CA SER A 293 4.45 19.84 -20.48
C SER A 293 5.67 20.51 -19.81
N LEU A 294 6.14 19.91 -18.72
CA LEU A 294 7.41 20.26 -18.08
C LEU A 294 8.59 19.54 -18.74
N GLY A 295 8.34 18.32 -19.25
CA GLY A 295 9.29 17.48 -19.95
C GLY A 295 9.32 16.05 -19.41
N SER A 296 10.30 15.29 -19.87
CA SER A 296 10.43 13.85 -19.62
C SER A 296 11.57 13.54 -18.65
N MET A 297 11.38 12.56 -17.77
CA MET A 297 12.43 11.97 -16.95
C MET A 297 12.58 10.48 -17.25
N SER A 298 13.73 10.09 -17.81
CA SER A 298 14.04 8.69 -18.15
C SER A 298 15.06 8.05 -17.19
N PHE A 299 14.88 6.76 -16.89
CA PHE A 299 15.85 5.91 -16.23
C PHE A 299 16.28 4.80 -17.17
N GLU A 300 17.58 4.76 -17.49
CA GLU A 300 18.17 3.63 -18.18
C GLU A 300 18.00 2.38 -17.31
N VAL A 301 17.39 1.34 -17.88
CA VAL A 301 17.38 0.03 -17.23
C VAL A 301 18.76 -0.58 -17.48
N ASP A 302 19.51 -0.84 -16.41
CA ASP A 302 20.75 -1.60 -16.49
C ASP A 302 20.49 -2.90 -17.24
N LYS A 303 20.94 -2.95 -18.50
CA LYS A 303 20.87 -4.19 -19.28
C LYS A 303 21.65 -5.22 -18.49
N VAL A 304 20.98 -6.31 -18.13
CA VAL A 304 21.63 -7.49 -17.52
C VAL A 304 22.54 -8.10 -18.59
N ASN A 305 23.74 -7.52 -18.70
CA ASN A 305 24.86 -8.04 -19.43
C ASN A 305 25.35 -9.26 -18.66
N LEU A 306 24.59 -10.36 -18.71
CA LEU A 306 25.01 -11.69 -18.30
C LEU A 306 26.39 -11.91 -18.91
N SER A 307 27.40 -11.92 -18.06
CA SER A 307 28.76 -12.07 -18.56
C SER A 307 28.88 -13.44 -19.24
N LEU A 308 29.79 -13.56 -20.19
CA LEU A 308 30.04 -14.84 -20.86
C LEU A 308 30.38 -15.95 -19.84
N THR A 309 30.94 -15.55 -18.69
CA THR A 309 31.12 -16.37 -17.49
C THR A 309 29.81 -16.78 -16.81
N ASP A 310 28.87 -15.86 -16.56
CA ASP A 310 27.57 -16.20 -15.94
C ASP A 310 26.74 -17.14 -16.81
N LEU A 311 26.73 -16.88 -18.13
CA LEU A 311 26.07 -17.75 -19.10
C LEU A 311 26.71 -19.16 -19.10
N ALA A 312 28.05 -19.24 -19.03
CA ALA A 312 28.76 -20.52 -18.92
C ALA A 312 28.45 -21.24 -17.60
N PHE A 313 28.33 -20.53 -16.47
CA PHE A 313 27.93 -21.12 -15.19
C PHE A 313 26.50 -21.68 -15.23
N ILE A 314 25.55 -20.95 -15.83
CA ILE A 314 24.17 -21.42 -16.03
C ILE A 314 24.15 -22.69 -16.89
N VAL A 315 24.86 -22.70 -18.03
CA VAL A 315 24.94 -23.87 -18.92
C VAL A 315 25.56 -25.08 -18.22
N VAL A 316 26.67 -24.90 -17.49
CA VAL A 316 27.30 -25.97 -16.70
C VAL A 316 26.36 -26.49 -15.61
N GLY A 317 25.63 -25.60 -14.92
CA GLY A 317 24.62 -25.97 -13.93
C GLY A 317 23.51 -26.84 -14.53
N VAL A 318 22.94 -26.43 -15.67
CA VAL A 318 21.92 -27.20 -16.39
C VAL A 318 22.44 -28.58 -16.83
N VAL A 319 23.65 -28.65 -17.38
CA VAL A 319 24.28 -29.93 -17.79
C VAL A 319 24.47 -30.86 -16.59
N LEU A 320 24.91 -30.35 -15.44
CA LEU A 320 25.06 -31.13 -14.22
C LEU A 320 23.72 -31.65 -13.68
N VAL A 321 22.64 -30.85 -13.73
CA VAL A 321 21.29 -31.29 -13.36
C VAL A 321 20.79 -32.39 -14.29
N ILE A 322 20.96 -32.25 -15.61
CA ILE A 322 20.60 -33.28 -16.59
C ILE A 322 21.37 -34.58 -16.35
N ALA A 323 22.68 -34.50 -16.10
CA ALA A 323 23.51 -35.66 -15.78
C ALA A 323 23.06 -36.36 -14.48
N LEU A 324 22.70 -35.59 -13.45
CA LEU A 324 22.16 -36.13 -12.19
C LEU A 324 20.83 -36.89 -12.42
N LEU A 325 19.90 -36.29 -13.18
CA LEU A 325 18.62 -36.90 -13.53
C LEU A 325 18.82 -38.21 -14.32
N PHE A 326 19.78 -38.24 -15.26
CA PHE A 326 20.12 -39.45 -16.01
C PHE A 326 20.69 -40.56 -15.10
N VAL A 327 21.57 -40.23 -14.15
CA VAL A 327 22.11 -41.19 -13.17
C VAL A 327 20.99 -41.75 -12.26
N LEU A 328 20.05 -40.90 -11.84
CA LEU A 328 18.88 -41.32 -11.05
C LEU A 328 17.96 -42.26 -11.86
N LEU A 329 17.72 -41.96 -13.14
CA LEU A 329 16.95 -42.81 -14.04
C LEU A 329 17.62 -44.19 -14.24
N LEU A 330 18.94 -44.23 -14.45
CA LEU A 330 19.69 -45.49 -14.54
C LEU A 330 19.63 -46.32 -13.25
N ARG A 331 19.69 -45.67 -12.08
CA ARG A 331 19.50 -46.34 -10.78
C ARG A 331 18.09 -46.92 -10.64
N LEU A 332 17.06 -46.18 -11.06
CA LEU A 332 15.66 -46.64 -11.04
C LEU A 332 15.47 -47.88 -11.95
N ILE A 333 16.02 -47.86 -13.17
CA ILE A 333 15.96 -48.99 -14.10
C ILE A 333 16.64 -50.24 -13.51
N ARG A 334 17.84 -50.09 -12.91
CA ARG A 334 18.54 -51.19 -12.22
C ARG A 334 17.74 -51.74 -11.05
N PHE A 335 17.09 -50.88 -10.26
CA PHE A 335 16.23 -51.27 -9.15
C PHE A 335 14.98 -52.06 -9.61
N ILE A 336 14.34 -51.65 -10.71
CA ILE A 336 13.20 -52.37 -11.30
C ILE A 336 13.66 -53.75 -11.83
N LYS A 337 14.79 -53.82 -12.54
CA LYS A 337 15.33 -55.07 -13.09
C LYS A 337 15.68 -56.09 -11.99
N THR A 338 16.33 -55.63 -10.91
CA THR A 338 16.66 -56.48 -9.75
C THR A 338 15.42 -56.95 -8.97
N ARG A 339 14.38 -56.10 -8.83
CA ARG A 339 13.09 -56.53 -8.25
C ARG A 339 12.36 -57.56 -9.12
N ARG A 340 12.37 -57.43 -10.45
CA ARG A 340 11.80 -58.45 -11.35
C ARG A 340 12.54 -59.79 -11.22
N SER A 341 13.87 -59.79 -11.24
CA SER A 341 14.67 -61.03 -11.14
C SER A 341 14.43 -61.81 -9.83
N ARG A 342 14.15 -61.12 -8.71
CA ARG A 342 13.84 -61.77 -7.42
C ARG A 342 12.43 -62.39 -7.34
N ARG A 343 11.52 -62.10 -8.28
CA ARG A 343 10.19 -62.74 -8.35
C ARG A 343 10.16 -64.03 -9.18
N SER A 344 11.25 -64.36 -9.89
CA SER A 344 11.32 -65.50 -10.82
C SER A 344 12.08 -66.72 -10.28
N ALA A 345 12.48 -66.73 -9.00
CA ALA A 345 13.20 -67.87 -8.41
C ALA A 345 12.22 -69.00 -8.04
N PRO A 346 12.38 -70.23 -8.60
CA PRO A 346 11.46 -71.32 -8.35
C PRO A 346 11.56 -71.84 -6.90
N ARG A 347 10.40 -72.05 -6.28
CA ARG A 347 10.23 -72.47 -4.88
C ARG A 347 10.57 -73.96 -4.74
N ARG A 348 11.86 -74.30 -4.58
CA ARG A 348 12.31 -75.69 -4.35
C ARG A 348 11.72 -76.26 -3.06
N THR A 349 11.00 -77.37 -3.20
CA THR A 349 10.47 -78.18 -2.10
C THR A 349 11.61 -78.85 -1.32
N ARG A 350 11.53 -78.84 0.01
CA ARG A 350 12.52 -79.47 0.89
C ARG A 350 11.92 -80.70 1.56
N ARG A 351 12.53 -81.86 1.31
CA ARG A 351 12.20 -83.17 1.91
C ARG A 351 12.95 -83.38 3.24
N GLU A 352 12.56 -84.39 4.00
CA GLU A 352 12.80 -84.52 5.45
C GLU A 352 14.06 -85.33 5.85
N THR A 353 14.66 -84.98 7.02
CA THR A 353 15.33 -85.87 8.03
C THR A 353 16.53 -86.78 7.65
N PRO A 354 17.28 -87.43 8.60
CA PRO A 354 17.38 -87.27 10.08
C PRO A 354 18.82 -87.17 10.68
N ARG A 355 18.88 -86.75 11.97
CA ARG A 355 19.77 -87.08 13.13
C ARG A 355 21.32 -87.28 13.05
N SER A 356 21.93 -86.90 14.20
CA SER A 356 23.16 -87.43 14.88
C SER A 356 24.53 -86.90 14.43
N SER A 357 25.55 -86.73 15.30
CA SER A 357 25.63 -86.57 16.78
C SER A 357 27.08 -86.29 17.25
N ARG A 358 27.30 -85.55 18.37
CA ARG A 358 28.61 -85.26 19.05
C ARG A 358 29.60 -84.46 18.17
N GLY A 359 30.46 -83.54 18.61
CA GLY A 359 30.72 -82.81 19.86
C GLY A 359 31.53 -81.53 19.49
N SER A 360 32.07 -80.67 20.35
CA SER A 360 32.15 -80.60 21.82
C SER A 360 32.28 -79.11 22.26
N ALA A 361 32.65 -78.84 23.53
CA ALA A 361 32.86 -77.52 24.13
C ALA A 361 34.39 -77.20 24.26
N PRO A 362 34.89 -76.04 24.82
CA PRO A 362 34.16 -75.07 25.63
C PRO A 362 34.53 -73.55 25.59
N SER A 363 33.61 -72.76 26.17
CA SER A 363 33.81 -71.56 27.02
C SER A 363 34.62 -70.33 26.57
N ARG A 364 33.97 -69.15 26.60
CA ARG A 364 34.17 -68.16 27.70
C ARG A 364 33.15 -67.00 27.78
N THR A 365 32.66 -66.79 29.00
CA THR A 365 32.26 -65.51 29.66
C THR A 365 31.27 -64.50 29.04
N ARG A 366 30.02 -64.68 29.50
CA ARG A 366 28.95 -63.71 29.85
C ARG A 366 29.40 -62.40 30.55
N ARG A 367 28.85 -61.24 30.11
CA ARG A 367 28.33 -60.11 30.92
C ARG A 367 27.54 -59.14 30.01
N GLU A 368 26.24 -58.96 30.23
CA GLU A 368 25.54 -57.90 30.98
C GLU A 368 25.12 -56.68 30.12
N SER A 369 23.88 -56.23 30.31
CA SER A 369 23.16 -55.25 29.49
C SER A 369 23.58 -53.79 29.79
N PRO A 370 23.12 -52.80 28.99
CA PRO A 370 21.89 -52.11 29.43
C PRO A 370 20.92 -51.70 28.31
N SER A 371 19.67 -51.57 28.72
CA SER A 371 18.54 -50.99 27.98
C SER A 371 18.71 -49.49 27.70
N ARG A 372 18.27 -49.01 26.53
CA ARG A 372 17.99 -47.58 26.28
C ARG A 372 16.73 -47.36 25.43
N THR A 373 15.64 -47.10 26.15
CA THR A 373 14.63 -46.06 25.89
C THR A 373 14.35 -45.65 24.44
N ARG A 374 13.24 -46.18 23.90
CA ARG A 374 12.48 -45.59 22.79
C ARG A 374 11.79 -44.31 23.29
N ARG A 375 12.16 -43.13 22.76
CA ARG A 375 11.40 -41.89 22.99
C ARG A 375 10.08 -41.96 22.21
N GLU A 376 8.96 -42.02 22.91
CA GLU A 376 7.66 -41.68 22.33
C GLU A 376 7.45 -40.16 22.42
N THR A 377 7.13 -39.52 21.29
CA THR A 377 6.73 -38.11 21.27
C THR A 377 5.31 -37.97 21.83
N PRO A 378 5.05 -37.05 22.77
CA PRO A 378 3.71 -36.86 23.31
C PRO A 378 2.78 -36.32 22.21
N ARG A 379 1.65 -37.02 21.97
CA ARG A 379 0.57 -36.46 21.16
C ARG A 379 -0.02 -35.25 21.89
N PRO A 380 -0.24 -34.10 21.22
CA PRO A 380 -0.82 -32.93 21.88
C PRO A 380 -2.22 -33.25 22.40
N ASN A 381 -2.45 -32.91 23.67
CA ASN A 381 -3.68 -33.24 24.38
C ASN A 381 -4.82 -32.31 23.94
N LEU A 382 -5.54 -32.71 22.88
CA LEU A 382 -6.67 -32.01 22.25
C LEU A 382 -7.72 -31.45 23.22
N ARG A 383 -7.82 -32.00 24.43
CA ARG A 383 -8.73 -31.55 25.49
C ARG A 383 -8.35 -30.17 26.07
N ASN A 384 -7.08 -29.77 25.98
CA ASN A 384 -6.58 -28.48 26.48
C ASN A 384 -6.60 -27.38 25.42
N ALA A 385 -6.68 -27.71 24.13
CA ALA A 385 -6.91 -26.73 23.06
C ALA A 385 -8.36 -26.21 23.13
N ARG A 386 -9.34 -27.12 23.00
CA ARG A 386 -10.78 -26.79 23.07
C ARG A 386 -11.18 -25.97 24.30
N ARG A 387 -10.52 -26.15 25.45
CA ARG A 387 -10.79 -25.36 26.66
C ARG A 387 -10.34 -23.90 26.54
N ARG A 388 -9.25 -23.59 25.85
CA ARG A 388 -8.81 -22.21 25.60
C ARG A 388 -9.75 -21.52 24.61
N ASP A 389 -10.04 -22.19 23.49
CA ASP A 389 -10.96 -21.66 22.45
C ASP A 389 -12.31 -21.27 23.07
N THR A 390 -12.87 -22.12 23.93
CA THR A 390 -14.16 -21.86 24.63
C THR A 390 -14.08 -20.70 25.63
N GLU A 391 -12.91 -20.43 26.22
CA GLU A 391 -12.73 -19.33 27.19
C GLU A 391 -12.44 -18.00 26.48
N GLU A 392 -11.71 -18.02 25.37
CA GLU A 392 -11.48 -16.86 24.52
C GLU A 392 -12.76 -16.39 23.83
N ASP A 393 -13.59 -17.32 23.32
CA ASP A 393 -14.93 -17.00 22.79
C ASP A 393 -15.86 -16.41 23.85
N ARG A 394 -15.74 -16.83 25.12
CA ARG A 394 -16.49 -16.20 26.22
C ARG A 394 -16.05 -14.76 26.45
N ARG A 395 -14.74 -14.52 26.59
CA ARG A 395 -14.18 -13.17 26.75
C ARG A 395 -14.56 -12.26 25.58
N ARG A 396 -14.52 -12.76 24.34
CA ARG A 396 -14.91 -12.03 23.12
C ARG A 396 -16.41 -11.69 23.09
N ASN A 397 -17.27 -12.57 23.60
CA ASN A 397 -18.71 -12.32 23.71
C ASN A 397 -19.07 -11.35 24.85
N ASP A 398 -18.39 -11.43 26.00
CA ASP A 398 -18.59 -10.50 27.11
C ASP A 398 -18.10 -9.08 26.73
N LEU A 399 -16.96 -8.96 26.03
CA LEU A 399 -16.50 -7.70 25.48
C LEU A 399 -17.52 -7.08 24.49
N ARG A 400 -18.09 -7.91 23.60
CA ARG A 400 -19.17 -7.47 22.69
C ARG A 400 -20.43 -6.99 23.42
N ARG A 401 -20.83 -7.64 24.52
CA ARG A 401 -21.96 -7.18 25.34
C ARG A 401 -21.69 -5.83 25.99
N ASN A 402 -20.50 -5.63 26.55
CA ASN A 402 -20.13 -4.37 27.20
C ASN A 402 -20.11 -3.21 26.20
N VAL A 403 -19.54 -3.43 25.00
CA VAL A 403 -19.56 -2.44 23.90
C VAL A 403 -21.01 -2.11 23.48
N LEU A 404 -21.87 -3.12 23.33
CA LEU A 404 -23.28 -2.90 22.99
C LEU A 404 -24.07 -2.19 24.10
N GLN A 405 -23.79 -2.44 25.38
CA GLN A 405 -24.41 -1.69 26.49
C GLN A 405 -23.99 -0.22 26.46
N ASN A 406 -22.71 0.08 26.26
CA ASN A 406 -22.22 1.45 26.17
C ASN A 406 -22.88 2.22 25.01
N ILE A 407 -22.99 1.59 23.83
CA ILE A 407 -23.69 2.17 22.66
C ILE A 407 -25.17 2.44 22.96
N VAL A 408 -25.86 1.54 23.69
CA VAL A 408 -27.26 1.73 24.08
C VAL A 408 -27.42 2.82 25.14
N GLU A 409 -26.47 2.98 26.06
CA GLU A 409 -26.48 4.09 27.03
C GLU A 409 -26.23 5.44 26.37
N ASP A 410 -25.24 5.56 25.48
CA ASP A 410 -25.01 6.82 24.74
C ASP A 410 -26.17 7.18 23.83
N LYS A 411 -26.83 6.19 23.21
CA LYS A 411 -28.05 6.43 22.44
C LYS A 411 -29.22 6.91 23.31
N ARG A 412 -29.31 6.45 24.57
CA ARG A 412 -30.27 6.98 25.57
C ARG A 412 -29.90 8.37 26.10
N ARG A 413 -28.62 8.75 26.09
CA ARG A 413 -28.15 10.08 26.50
C ARG A 413 -28.29 11.13 25.39
N SER A 414 -28.23 10.71 24.13
CA SER A 414 -28.31 11.59 22.95
C SER A 414 -29.73 11.82 22.40
N GLU A 415 -30.75 11.05 22.79
CA GLU A 415 -32.14 11.36 22.43
C GLU A 415 -32.68 12.58 23.21
N PRO A 416 -33.10 13.68 22.53
CA PRO A 416 -33.66 14.83 23.22
C PRO A 416 -34.99 14.46 23.90
N ARG A 417 -35.12 14.78 25.20
CA ARG A 417 -36.39 14.66 25.93
C ARG A 417 -37.48 15.49 25.22
N ARG A 418 -38.35 14.81 24.46
CA ARG A 418 -39.53 15.44 23.83
C ARG A 418 -40.45 15.99 24.91
N ASN A 419 -40.34 17.29 25.18
CA ASN A 419 -41.30 18.03 25.97
C ASN A 419 -42.65 18.05 25.23
N VAL A 420 -43.54 17.12 25.59
CA VAL A 420 -44.92 17.08 25.10
C VAL A 420 -45.71 18.23 25.73
N ARG A 421 -45.55 19.44 25.17
CA ARG A 421 -46.43 20.57 25.49
C ARG A 421 -47.82 20.29 24.92
N ARG A 422 -48.72 19.80 25.78
CA ARG A 422 -50.16 19.72 25.50
C ARG A 422 -50.67 21.11 25.14
N ASN A 423 -51.16 21.28 23.92
CA ASN A 423 -51.80 22.52 23.48
C ASN A 423 -53.33 22.33 23.51
N THR A 424 -53.97 22.75 24.60
CA THR A 424 -55.43 22.69 24.77
C THR A 424 -56.10 24.00 24.35
N ARG A 425 -57.23 23.85 23.64
CA ARG A 425 -58.10 24.91 23.08
C ARG A 425 -58.50 26.02 24.07
N ASN A 426 -58.60 27.25 23.56
CA ASN A 426 -59.81 28.12 23.50
C ASN A 426 -59.40 29.47 22.86
N ASN A 427 -59.98 30.04 21.79
CA ASN A 427 -61.34 30.20 21.24
C ASN A 427 -62.07 31.48 21.74
N ARG A 428 -62.62 32.27 20.78
CA ARG A 428 -63.34 33.57 20.88
C ARG A 428 -62.45 34.82 21.11
N GLY A 429 -62.63 35.97 20.44
CA GLY A 429 -63.43 36.30 19.24
C GLY A 429 -63.69 37.82 19.01
N ARG A 430 -64.32 38.15 17.87
CA ARG A 430 -65.08 39.40 17.51
C ARG A 430 -64.37 40.75 17.17
N ARG A 431 -64.59 41.16 15.90
CA ARG A 431 -65.25 42.40 15.38
C ARG A 431 -64.49 43.74 15.11
N ARG A 432 -64.55 44.12 13.82
CA ARG A 432 -65.02 45.41 13.19
C ARG A 432 -64.21 46.73 13.27
N GLY A 433 -64.24 47.46 12.14
CA GLY A 433 -63.89 48.90 11.95
C GLY A 433 -62.68 49.07 11.01
N GLN A 434 -62.73 49.45 9.73
CA GLN A 434 -63.43 50.49 8.94
C GLN A 434 -62.75 51.87 8.93
N ASN A 435 -62.74 52.52 7.74
CA ASN A 435 -62.15 53.82 7.35
C ASN A 435 -60.61 53.85 7.13
N ARG A 436 -60.00 54.45 6.09
CA ARG A 436 -60.28 55.43 5.00
C ARG A 436 -59.24 56.56 5.15
N GLY A 437 -58.41 56.80 4.14
CA GLY A 437 -57.42 57.89 4.15
C GLY A 437 -56.64 58.00 2.84
N ARG A 438 -57.20 58.68 1.83
CA ARG A 438 -56.46 59.14 0.65
C ARG A 438 -55.64 60.39 1.01
N GLN A 439 -54.44 60.53 0.45
CA GLN A 439 -54.05 61.79 -0.18
C GLN A 439 -52.98 61.58 -1.27
N GLN A 440 -53.21 62.18 -2.43
CA GLN A 440 -52.24 62.33 -3.53
C GLN A 440 -51.75 63.78 -3.54
N THR A 441 -50.47 64.01 -3.84
CA THR A 441 -49.99 65.18 -4.62
C THR A 441 -48.67 64.79 -5.31
N LYS A 442 -48.66 64.72 -6.64
CA LYS A 442 -48.22 65.76 -7.61
C LYS A 442 -46.69 65.87 -7.81
N ARG A 443 -46.22 65.14 -8.84
CA ARG A 443 -45.11 65.48 -9.77
C ARG A 443 -45.56 66.56 -10.79
N PRO A 444 -44.77 67.01 -11.79
CA PRO A 444 -43.30 67.21 -11.95
C PRO A 444 -43.08 68.69 -12.46
N PRO A 445 -42.29 69.07 -13.50
CA PRO A 445 -41.07 68.53 -14.16
C PRO A 445 -39.94 69.57 -14.45
N THR A 446 -38.75 69.08 -14.87
CA THR A 446 -37.83 69.58 -15.95
C THR A 446 -36.43 68.98 -15.76
N LEU A 447 -35.51 68.86 -16.73
CA LEU A 447 -35.54 68.51 -18.17
C LEU A 447 -34.05 68.45 -18.66
N TYR A 448 -33.75 67.75 -19.77
CA TYR A 448 -32.45 67.71 -20.51
C TYR A 448 -31.25 67.02 -19.81
N ARG A 449 -30.24 66.46 -20.53
CA ARG A 449 -30.11 65.91 -21.91
C ARG A 449 -28.74 65.22 -22.03
N LYS A 450 -28.63 64.25 -22.97
CA LYS A 450 -27.44 63.66 -23.65
C LYS A 450 -26.10 64.39 -23.46
N GLU A 451 -24.96 63.70 -23.44
CA GLU A 451 -24.56 62.55 -24.30
C GLU A 451 -24.12 61.27 -23.54
#